data_AF-A0AAD7TE35-F1
#
_entry.id   AF-A0AAD7TE35-F1
#
_cell.length_a   1.000
_cell.length_b   1.000
_cell.length_c   1.000
_cell.angle_alpha   90.00
_cell.angle_beta   90.00
_cell.angle_gamma   90.00
#
_symmetry.space_group_name_H-M   'P 1'
#
loop_
_entity.id
_entity.type
_entity.pdbx_description
1 polymer ?
#
loop_
_entity_poly.entity_id
_entity_poly.type
_entity_poly.pdbx_seq_one_letter_code
_entity_poly.pdbx_strand_id
1 'polypeptide(L)'
;MKLKQLFLSLLPLVGSVYAQVAAPYTDSGNGFIFDGITDPVYHVTYGIVLPQASTSSEFIGEFVAPLSAKWIGLALGGAMIGDLLIVAWPNGNDIVSTTRYATAYALPDVYEGPTITTLPSSAVNSTHWKFVFRCQNCTSWEGGGGIDPTGTGVFAWAYSSVGVDDPSDPGSTFQEHTDFGFFGINFPDAQSSNYQNYLQGNPGTPTSVPSGPSSTTTTTTTGPTASATPFDYIVVGAGPGGIIAADRLSEAGKKVLLLERGGPSTAETGGTYDAPWTKSANLTKFDVPGLFESMFTDPNVWWWCKDTNFFAGCLLGGGTSVNGALYWLPAQSDFSTGNGWPSSWGNHQPYTDKLKQRLPSTDHPSTDGQRYLEQSADVVSQLLKAQGYSQITINDNPDYKDHVYGYSAFDFINGERAGPVATTTRT
;
A
#
# COMPACT_ATOMS: atom_id res chain seq x y z
N MET A 1 -22.19 19.94 -35.34
CA MET A 1 -22.94 19.15 -34.35
C MET A 1 -22.25 17.80 -34.19
N LYS A 2 -21.62 17.59 -33.03
CA LYS A 2 -21.16 16.32 -32.42
C LYS A 2 -20.48 15.28 -33.30
N LEU A 3 -19.14 15.31 -33.36
CA LEU A 3 -18.29 14.11 -33.23
C LEU A 3 -16.81 14.57 -33.13
N LYS A 4 -16.24 14.61 -31.93
CA LYS A 4 -14.78 14.65 -31.63
C LYS A 4 -14.57 14.88 -30.13
N GLN A 5 -15.01 13.93 -29.32
CA GLN A 5 -14.63 13.82 -27.90
C GLN A 5 -14.71 12.34 -27.53
N LEU A 6 -13.64 11.60 -27.82
CA LEU A 6 -13.35 10.33 -27.15
C LEU A 6 -11.89 10.00 -27.48
N PHE A 7 -10.95 10.51 -26.70
CA PHE A 7 -9.59 9.98 -26.53
C PHE A 7 -8.88 10.83 -25.48
N LEU A 8 -9.33 10.72 -24.22
CA LEU A 8 -8.55 11.13 -23.07
C LEU A 8 -9.02 10.29 -21.87
N SER A 9 -8.63 9.02 -21.91
CA SER A 9 -8.65 8.11 -20.76
C SER A 9 -7.46 7.17 -20.90
N LEU A 10 -6.27 7.75 -20.78
CA LEU A 10 -5.02 7.02 -20.57
C LEU A 10 -4.20 7.84 -19.57
N LEU A 11 -4.63 7.80 -18.30
CA LEU A 11 -3.70 7.81 -17.20
C LEU A 11 -3.75 6.40 -16.60
N PRO A 12 -2.62 5.69 -16.49
CA PRO A 12 -2.57 4.56 -15.60
C PRO A 12 -2.65 5.14 -14.18
N LEU A 13 -3.78 4.90 -13.50
CA LEU A 13 -3.80 4.93 -12.05
C LEU A 13 -2.96 3.71 -11.61
N VAL A 14 -1.64 3.88 -11.58
CA VAL A 14 -0.77 2.93 -10.88
C VAL A 14 -1.00 3.23 -9.40
N GLY A 15 -2.03 2.63 -8.83
CA GLY A 15 -2.10 2.44 -7.39
C GLY A 15 -0.93 1.54 -7.02
N SER A 16 0.13 2.13 -6.46
CA SER A 16 1.20 1.36 -5.84
C SER A 16 0.64 0.74 -4.57
N VAL A 17 0.06 -0.46 -4.68
CA VAL A 17 -0.38 -1.22 -3.51
C VAL A 17 0.82 -2.02 -3.02
N TYR A 18 1.24 -1.84 -1.76
CA TYR A 18 2.24 -2.75 -1.22
C TYR A 18 1.63 -4.10 -0.97
N ALA A 19 2.32 -5.07 -1.55
CA ALA A 19 2.10 -6.46 -1.33
C ALA A 19 2.52 -6.82 0.10
N GLN A 20 1.61 -7.36 0.90
CA GLN A 20 1.98 -8.08 2.13
C GLN A 20 2.96 -9.20 1.74
N VAL A 21 3.87 -9.67 2.60
CA VAL A 21 4.73 -10.81 2.24
C VAL A 21 4.19 -12.03 2.94
N ALA A 22 3.91 -13.09 2.17
CA ALA A 22 3.47 -14.35 2.70
C ALA A 22 4.51 -14.94 3.65
N ALA A 23 4.03 -15.56 4.72
CA ALA A 23 4.86 -16.22 5.71
C ALA A 23 4.21 -17.54 6.14
N PRO A 24 5.01 -18.51 6.59
CA PRO A 24 4.49 -19.80 6.99
C PRO A 24 3.70 -19.67 8.29
N TYR A 25 2.52 -20.28 8.33
CA TYR A 25 1.71 -20.44 9.53
C TYR A 25 1.11 -21.85 9.60
N THR A 26 0.88 -22.33 10.81
CA THR A 26 0.18 -23.60 11.03
C THR A 26 -1.28 -23.33 11.33
N ASP A 27 -2.17 -23.89 10.53
CA ASP A 27 -3.59 -23.84 10.82
C ASP A 27 -3.92 -24.70 12.05
N SER A 28 -4.57 -24.10 13.03
CA SER A 28 -4.89 -24.76 14.30
C SER A 28 -6.01 -25.82 14.21
N GLY A 29 -6.82 -25.79 13.15
CA GLY A 29 -7.95 -26.71 12.96
C GLY A 29 -7.59 -28.03 12.28
N ASN A 30 -6.57 -28.03 11.42
CA ASN A 30 -6.13 -29.21 10.67
C ASN A 30 -4.62 -29.54 10.84
N GLY A 31 -3.84 -28.62 11.40
CA GLY A 31 -2.39 -28.77 11.60
C GLY A 31 -1.56 -28.63 10.31
N PHE A 32 -2.15 -28.17 9.22
CA PHE A 32 -1.45 -27.98 7.94
C PHE A 32 -0.61 -26.71 8.03
N ILE A 33 0.52 -26.72 7.33
CA ILE A 33 1.38 -25.55 7.21
C ILE A 33 1.10 -24.92 5.86
N PHE A 34 0.63 -23.68 5.88
CA PHE A 34 0.40 -22.83 4.71
C PHE A 34 1.41 -21.70 4.72
N ASP A 35 1.71 -21.17 3.54
CA ASP A 35 2.39 -19.89 3.36
C ASP A 35 1.37 -18.86 2.88
N GLY A 36 1.26 -17.74 3.59
CA GLY A 36 0.17 -16.80 3.35
C GLY A 36 0.17 -15.58 4.24
N ILE A 37 -0.97 -14.88 4.26
CA ILE A 37 -1.18 -13.62 4.98
C ILE A 37 -2.50 -13.64 5.74
N THR A 38 -2.61 -12.77 6.75
CA THR A 38 -3.91 -12.34 7.27
C THR A 38 -4.05 -10.85 7.02
N ASP A 39 -5.05 -10.47 6.22
CA ASP A 39 -5.35 -9.07 5.98
C ASP A 39 -5.76 -8.39 7.29
N PRO A 40 -5.09 -7.30 7.71
CA PRO A 40 -5.37 -6.66 8.99
C PRO A 40 -6.68 -5.87 9.04
N VAL A 41 -7.29 -5.55 7.88
CA VAL A 41 -8.50 -4.72 7.81
C VAL A 41 -9.76 -5.55 8.01
N TYR A 42 -9.88 -6.63 7.25
CA TYR A 42 -11.04 -7.51 7.22
C TYR A 42 -10.80 -8.82 7.98
N HIS A 43 -9.59 -9.03 8.48
CA HIS A 43 -9.18 -10.25 9.20
C HIS A 43 -9.42 -11.52 8.39
N VAL A 44 -9.21 -11.43 7.07
CA VAL A 44 -9.27 -12.57 6.16
C VAL A 44 -7.88 -13.15 5.97
N THR A 45 -7.72 -14.44 6.28
CA THR A 45 -6.51 -15.20 6.04
C THR A 45 -6.57 -15.88 4.67
N TYR A 46 -5.50 -15.74 3.89
CA TYR A 46 -5.29 -16.44 2.63
C TYR A 46 -3.97 -17.22 2.74
N GLY A 47 -4.00 -18.52 2.49
CA GLY A 47 -2.81 -19.36 2.51
C GLY A 47 -2.80 -20.37 1.38
N ILE A 48 -1.60 -20.73 0.91
CA ILE A 48 -1.40 -21.84 -0.02
C ILE A 48 -0.31 -22.78 0.49
N VAL A 49 -0.36 -24.02 0.01
CA VAL A 49 0.75 -24.96 0.13
C VAL A 49 0.88 -25.73 -1.18
N LEU A 50 2.11 -25.90 -1.65
CA LEU A 50 2.49 -26.59 -2.87
C LEU A 50 3.07 -27.97 -2.54
N PRO A 51 2.94 -28.96 -3.45
CA PRO A 51 3.72 -30.18 -3.35
C PRO A 51 5.20 -29.86 -3.53
N GLN A 52 6.06 -30.67 -2.89
CA GLN A 52 7.50 -30.54 -3.07
C GLN A 52 7.92 -31.04 -4.47
N ALA A 53 7.97 -30.14 -5.43
CA ALA A 53 8.29 -30.42 -6.83
C ALA A 53 8.77 -29.14 -7.54
N SER A 54 9.60 -29.31 -8.58
CA SER A 54 10.00 -28.19 -9.46
C SER A 54 8.91 -27.77 -10.45
N THR A 55 7.86 -28.58 -10.60
CA THR A 55 6.65 -28.27 -11.39
C THR A 55 5.46 -28.88 -10.67
N SER A 56 4.32 -28.19 -10.69
CA SER A 56 3.05 -28.68 -10.16
C SER A 56 1.91 -28.08 -10.95
N SER A 57 0.84 -28.85 -11.22
CA SER A 57 -0.42 -28.32 -11.74
C SER A 57 -1.44 -27.99 -10.63
N GLU A 58 -1.09 -28.22 -9.36
CA GLU A 58 -2.00 -28.14 -8.23
C GLU A 58 -1.39 -27.55 -6.95
N PHE A 59 -2.26 -27.08 -6.08
CA PHE A 59 -1.94 -26.63 -4.72
C PHE A 59 -3.14 -26.87 -3.78
N ILE A 60 -2.90 -26.81 -2.47
CA ILE A 60 -3.99 -26.71 -1.48
C ILE A 60 -4.05 -25.26 -1.01
N GLY A 61 -5.23 -24.65 -1.06
CA GLY A 61 -5.49 -23.32 -0.57
C GLY A 61 -6.33 -23.32 0.72
N GLU A 62 -6.22 -22.23 1.47
CA GLU A 62 -7.05 -21.94 2.63
C GLU A 62 -7.51 -20.48 2.60
N PHE A 63 -8.82 -20.29 2.79
CA PHE A 63 -9.39 -19.01 3.19
C PHE A 63 -10.02 -19.13 4.58
N VAL A 64 -9.76 -18.18 5.46
CA VAL A 64 -10.46 -18.04 6.74
C VAL A 64 -10.98 -16.61 6.84
N ALA A 65 -12.30 -16.44 6.90
CA ALA A 65 -12.91 -15.12 6.82
C ALA A 65 -14.03 -14.94 7.86
N PRO A 66 -14.18 -13.75 8.48
CA PRO A 66 -15.35 -13.46 9.30
C PRO A 66 -16.65 -13.54 8.49
N LEU A 67 -17.79 -13.82 9.13
CA LEU A 67 -19.12 -13.85 8.46
C LEU A 67 -19.56 -12.50 7.85
N SER A 68 -18.86 -11.40 8.16
CA SER A 68 -19.04 -10.12 7.49
C SER A 68 -18.49 -10.12 6.06
N ALA A 69 -17.50 -10.96 5.75
CA ALA A 69 -17.04 -11.22 4.39
C ALA A 69 -18.12 -12.04 3.66
N LYS A 70 -18.86 -11.38 2.76
CA LYS A 70 -19.96 -12.01 2.03
C LYS A 70 -19.49 -12.78 0.80
N TRP A 71 -18.38 -12.36 0.22
CA TRP A 71 -17.56 -13.18 -0.67
C TRP A 71 -16.12 -12.67 -0.62
N ILE A 72 -15.18 -13.53 -0.94
CA ILE A 72 -13.76 -13.17 -1.13
C ILE A 72 -13.25 -13.78 -2.43
N GLY A 73 -12.23 -13.15 -3.01
CA GLY A 73 -11.55 -13.61 -4.21
C GLY A 73 -10.03 -13.68 -4.02
N LEU A 74 -9.39 -14.56 -4.78
CA LEU A 74 -7.94 -14.65 -4.92
C LEU A 74 -7.58 -14.68 -6.41
N ALA A 75 -6.76 -13.74 -6.86
CA ALA A 75 -6.19 -13.69 -8.20
C ALA A 75 -4.78 -14.29 -8.17
N LEU A 76 -4.59 -15.40 -8.90
CA LEU A 76 -3.37 -16.20 -8.81
C LEU A 76 -2.15 -15.62 -9.54
N GLY A 77 -2.34 -14.65 -10.44
CA GLY A 77 -1.25 -13.90 -11.08
C GLY A 77 -1.07 -12.48 -10.54
N GLY A 78 -1.85 -12.09 -9.53
CA GLY A 78 -1.75 -10.78 -8.92
C GLY A 78 -2.50 -9.67 -9.66
N ALA A 79 -3.25 -9.98 -10.74
CA ALA A 79 -4.14 -9.04 -11.40
C ALA A 79 -5.54 -9.63 -11.60
N MET A 80 -6.56 -8.77 -11.68
CA MET A 80 -7.93 -9.21 -12.00
C MET A 80 -8.06 -9.71 -13.44
N ILE A 81 -7.43 -9.00 -14.38
CA ILE A 81 -7.53 -9.27 -15.82
C ILE A 81 -6.37 -10.16 -16.23
N GLY A 82 -6.67 -11.20 -17.01
CA GLY A 82 -5.65 -12.07 -17.58
C GLY A 82 -5.20 -13.22 -16.67
N ASP A 83 -5.74 -13.28 -15.45
CA ASP A 83 -5.36 -14.27 -14.45
C ASP A 83 -6.52 -15.18 -14.02
N LEU A 84 -6.17 -16.40 -13.60
CA LEU A 84 -7.12 -17.29 -12.94
C LEU A 84 -7.53 -16.71 -11.59
N LEU A 85 -8.84 -16.54 -11.41
CA LEU A 85 -9.46 -16.07 -10.18
C LEU A 85 -10.18 -17.22 -9.48
N ILE A 86 -10.07 -17.27 -8.15
CA ILE A 86 -10.86 -18.15 -7.29
C ILE A 86 -11.76 -17.27 -6.46
N VAL A 87 -13.08 -17.47 -6.53
CA VAL A 87 -14.06 -16.73 -5.72
C VAL A 87 -14.82 -17.72 -4.85
N ALA A 88 -15.04 -17.38 -3.58
CA ALA A 88 -15.77 -18.23 -2.64
C ALA A 88 -16.63 -17.41 -1.67
N TRP A 89 -17.70 -18.04 -1.19
CA TRP A 89 -18.62 -17.48 -0.20
C TRP A 89 -19.34 -18.60 0.59
N PRO A 90 -19.81 -18.30 1.81
CA PRO A 90 -20.64 -19.23 2.57
C PRO A 90 -22.10 -19.22 2.06
N ASN A 91 -22.72 -20.40 2.00
CA ASN A 91 -24.16 -20.56 1.79
C ASN A 91 -24.71 -21.51 2.87
N GLY A 92 -25.29 -20.94 3.92
CA GLY A 92 -25.66 -21.73 5.10
C GLY A 92 -24.43 -22.32 5.78
N ASN A 93 -24.39 -23.64 5.91
CA ASN A 93 -23.24 -24.37 6.49
C ASN A 93 -22.24 -24.86 5.43
N ASP A 94 -22.55 -24.64 4.16
CA ASP A 94 -21.71 -25.06 3.03
C ASP A 94 -20.93 -23.87 2.48
N ILE A 95 -19.91 -24.16 1.67
CA ILE A 95 -19.10 -23.16 0.98
C ILE A 95 -19.26 -23.38 -0.51
N VAL A 96 -19.65 -22.33 -1.20
CA VAL A 96 -19.74 -22.28 -2.66
C VAL A 96 -18.48 -21.60 -3.18
N SER A 97 -17.88 -22.17 -4.22
CA SER A 97 -16.69 -21.62 -4.85
C SER A 97 -16.76 -21.78 -6.37
N THR A 98 -16.05 -20.91 -7.07
CA THR A 98 -16.01 -20.87 -8.54
C THR A 98 -14.64 -20.40 -9.00
N THR A 99 -14.18 -20.93 -10.12
CA THR A 99 -13.08 -20.34 -10.89
C THR A 99 -13.63 -19.36 -11.89
N ARG A 100 -12.98 -18.21 -12.00
CA ARG A 100 -13.39 -17.11 -12.88
C ARG A 100 -12.19 -16.56 -13.67
N TYR A 101 -12.49 -15.86 -14.75
CA TYR A 101 -11.50 -15.17 -15.57
C TYR A 101 -12.08 -13.86 -16.10
N ALA A 102 -11.28 -12.80 -16.11
CA ALA A 102 -11.69 -11.50 -16.61
C ALA A 102 -10.78 -11.05 -17.77
N THR A 103 -11.40 -10.51 -18.82
CA THR A 103 -10.70 -9.88 -19.96
C THR A 103 -10.81 -8.35 -19.93
N ALA A 104 -11.61 -7.82 -19.01
CA ALA A 104 -11.82 -6.39 -18.76
C ALA A 104 -12.19 -6.17 -17.29
N TYR A 105 -12.20 -4.92 -16.83
CA TYR A 105 -12.73 -4.53 -15.51
C TYR A 105 -14.27 -4.56 -15.51
N ALA A 106 -14.81 -5.77 -15.62
CA ALA A 106 -16.22 -6.11 -15.61
C ALA A 106 -16.41 -7.43 -14.83
N LEU A 107 -17.65 -7.88 -14.66
CA LEU A 107 -17.96 -9.13 -13.98
C LEU A 107 -17.16 -10.29 -14.62
N PRO A 108 -16.33 -11.02 -13.84
CA PRO A 108 -15.58 -12.16 -14.37
C PRO A 108 -16.49 -13.33 -14.79
N ASP A 109 -16.21 -13.90 -15.97
CA ASP A 109 -16.91 -15.07 -16.49
C ASP A 109 -16.43 -16.35 -15.79
N VAL A 110 -17.28 -17.39 -15.80
CA VAL A 110 -16.88 -18.73 -15.32
C VAL A 110 -15.73 -19.26 -16.17
N TYR A 111 -14.68 -19.72 -15.50
CA TYR A 111 -13.49 -20.25 -16.15
C TYR A 111 -13.41 -21.77 -15.99
N GLU A 112 -13.55 -22.47 -17.11
CA GLU A 112 -13.53 -23.92 -17.21
C GLU A 112 -12.09 -24.48 -17.18
N GLY A 113 -11.93 -25.72 -16.70
CA GLY A 113 -10.66 -26.45 -16.72
C GLY A 113 -10.06 -26.73 -15.33
N PRO A 114 -9.88 -25.72 -14.47
CA PRO A 114 -9.51 -25.95 -13.08
C PRO A 114 -10.58 -26.76 -12.33
N THR A 115 -10.16 -27.56 -11.36
CA THR A 115 -11.06 -28.30 -10.48
C THR A 115 -10.80 -27.92 -9.03
N ILE A 116 -11.82 -27.36 -8.37
CA ILE A 116 -11.81 -27.04 -6.95
C ILE A 116 -12.48 -28.17 -6.19
N THR A 117 -11.78 -28.75 -5.22
CA THR A 117 -12.32 -29.76 -4.30
C THR A 117 -12.25 -29.26 -2.87
N THR A 118 -13.41 -29.06 -2.23
CA THR A 118 -13.50 -28.73 -0.80
C THR A 118 -12.92 -29.86 0.05
N LEU A 119 -11.97 -29.54 0.92
CA LEU A 119 -11.37 -30.49 1.86
C LEU A 119 -12.13 -30.52 3.20
N PRO A 120 -12.07 -31.65 3.96
CA PRO A 120 -12.91 -31.88 5.14
C PRO A 120 -12.75 -30.90 6.31
N SER A 121 -11.65 -30.14 6.36
CA SER A 121 -11.43 -29.13 7.41
C SER A 121 -12.10 -27.78 7.13
N SER A 122 -12.86 -27.70 6.05
CA SER A 122 -13.73 -26.55 5.76
C SER A 122 -14.93 -26.53 6.70
N ALA A 123 -15.32 -25.36 7.18
CA ALA A 123 -16.45 -25.21 8.09
C ALA A 123 -17.02 -23.80 8.09
N VAL A 124 -18.32 -23.67 8.39
CA VAL A 124 -18.95 -22.40 8.76
C VAL A 124 -19.39 -22.50 10.22
N ASN A 125 -19.03 -21.51 11.03
CA ASN A 125 -19.46 -21.40 12.43
C ASN A 125 -20.08 -20.03 12.71
N SER A 126 -20.32 -19.69 13.97
CA SER A 126 -21.00 -18.45 14.36
C SER A 126 -20.18 -17.17 14.15
N THR A 127 -18.89 -17.26 13.84
CA THR A 127 -18.00 -16.09 13.68
C THR A 127 -17.27 -16.08 12.34
N HIS A 128 -16.88 -17.24 11.81
CA HIS A 128 -16.09 -17.37 10.61
C HIS A 128 -16.60 -18.48 9.69
N TRP A 129 -16.25 -18.35 8.42
CA TRP A 129 -16.25 -19.44 7.47
C TRP A 129 -14.82 -19.71 7.02
N LYS A 130 -14.50 -20.99 6.90
CA LYS A 130 -13.17 -21.49 6.56
C LYS A 130 -13.29 -22.42 5.38
N PHE A 131 -12.60 -22.09 4.29
CA PHE A 131 -12.56 -22.86 3.07
C PHE A 131 -11.16 -23.42 2.85
N VAL A 132 -10.98 -24.71 3.06
CA VAL A 132 -9.74 -25.42 2.70
C VAL A 132 -10.02 -26.23 1.46
N PHE A 133 -9.23 -26.07 0.41
CA PHE A 133 -9.54 -26.67 -0.89
C PHE A 133 -8.30 -27.15 -1.63
N ARG A 134 -8.45 -28.21 -2.41
CA ARG A 134 -7.48 -28.60 -3.43
C ARG A 134 -7.85 -27.89 -4.73
N CYS A 135 -6.87 -27.24 -5.36
CA CYS A 135 -7.01 -26.61 -6.66
C CYS A 135 -6.18 -27.38 -7.68
N GLN A 136 -6.82 -28.13 -8.58
CA GLN A 136 -6.16 -28.88 -9.65
C GLN A 136 -6.24 -28.11 -10.96
N ASN A 137 -5.17 -28.17 -11.76
CA ASN A 137 -4.98 -27.39 -12.98
C ASN A 137 -5.07 -25.88 -12.76
N CYS A 138 -4.50 -25.39 -11.65
CA CYS A 138 -4.62 -23.99 -11.23
C CYS A 138 -3.31 -23.19 -11.29
N THR A 139 -2.18 -23.81 -11.61
CA THR A 139 -0.87 -23.14 -11.66
C THR A 139 -0.53 -22.63 -13.07
N SER A 140 -1.44 -22.79 -14.03
CA SER A 140 -1.31 -22.32 -15.41
C SER A 140 -2.69 -22.03 -16.00
N TRP A 141 -2.83 -20.94 -16.74
CA TRP A 141 -4.11 -20.54 -17.35
C TRP A 141 -3.91 -19.87 -18.72
N GLU A 142 -5.03 -19.63 -19.41
CA GLU A 142 -5.04 -18.90 -20.67
C GLU A 142 -4.52 -17.47 -20.48
N GLY A 143 -3.66 -16.98 -21.37
CA GLY A 143 -3.02 -15.66 -21.26
C GLY A 143 -1.56 -15.68 -20.80
N GLY A 144 -1.02 -16.85 -20.42
CA GLY A 144 0.42 -17.06 -20.21
C GLY A 144 0.93 -16.80 -18.79
N GLY A 145 0.04 -16.51 -17.83
CA GLY A 145 0.37 -16.46 -16.40
C GLY A 145 0.42 -17.85 -15.76
N GLY A 146 1.06 -17.94 -14.60
CA GLY A 146 1.15 -19.18 -13.84
C GLY A 146 1.89 -19.04 -12.51
N ILE A 147 1.84 -20.12 -11.72
CA ILE A 147 2.60 -20.30 -10.49
C ILE A 147 3.82 -21.17 -10.82
N ASP A 148 5.02 -20.60 -10.74
CA ASP A 148 6.29 -21.32 -10.83
C ASP A 148 6.73 -21.73 -9.41
N PRO A 149 6.70 -23.03 -9.04
CA PRO A 149 7.10 -23.48 -7.71
C PRO A 149 8.53 -23.12 -7.30
N THR A 150 9.39 -22.77 -8.25
CA THR A 150 10.80 -22.43 -8.03
C THR A 150 11.08 -20.93 -7.92
N GLY A 151 10.08 -20.09 -8.22
CA GLY A 151 10.21 -18.64 -8.29
C GLY A 151 9.47 -17.89 -7.18
N THR A 152 9.36 -16.58 -7.39
CA THR A 152 8.51 -15.69 -6.59
C THR A 152 7.29 -15.27 -7.42
N GLY A 153 6.21 -14.90 -6.72
CA GLY A 153 4.99 -14.42 -7.36
C GLY A 153 4.31 -13.34 -6.54
N VAL A 154 3.22 -12.80 -7.10
CA VAL A 154 2.31 -11.90 -6.42
C VAL A 154 0.90 -12.46 -6.56
N PHE A 155 0.20 -12.59 -5.46
CA PHE A 155 -1.24 -12.81 -5.45
C PHE A 155 -1.95 -11.50 -5.14
N ALA A 156 -3.18 -11.37 -5.60
CA ALA A 156 -4.09 -10.32 -5.18
C ALA A 156 -5.33 -10.93 -4.55
N TRP A 157 -5.92 -10.27 -3.57
CA TRP A 157 -7.17 -10.67 -2.95
C TRP A 157 -8.24 -9.61 -3.18
N ALA A 158 -9.49 -10.05 -3.19
CA ALA A 158 -10.67 -9.21 -3.30
C ALA A 158 -11.62 -9.53 -2.14
N TYR A 159 -12.26 -8.49 -1.59
CA TYR A 159 -13.19 -8.60 -0.47
C TYR A 159 -14.50 -7.89 -0.78
N SER A 160 -15.63 -8.48 -0.37
CA SER A 160 -16.90 -7.77 -0.33
C SER A 160 -17.69 -8.01 0.93
N SER A 161 -18.26 -6.92 1.44
CA SER A 161 -19.27 -6.93 2.50
C SER A 161 -20.71 -7.09 1.94
N VAL A 162 -20.87 -7.20 0.62
CA VAL A 162 -22.14 -7.38 -0.08
C VAL A 162 -22.19 -8.78 -0.70
N GLY A 163 -23.28 -9.51 -0.47
CA GLY A 163 -23.47 -10.86 -1.00
C GLY A 163 -23.54 -10.93 -2.51
N VAL A 164 -23.25 -12.12 -3.03
CA VAL A 164 -23.56 -12.46 -4.43
C VAL A 164 -25.07 -12.53 -4.64
N ASP A 165 -25.52 -12.44 -5.89
CA ASP A 165 -26.94 -12.33 -6.22
C ASP A 165 -27.72 -13.65 -5.96
N ASP A 166 -27.12 -14.80 -6.28
CA ASP A 166 -27.63 -16.14 -5.94
C ASP A 166 -26.56 -16.97 -5.20
N PRO A 167 -26.56 -16.97 -3.86
CA PRO A 167 -25.55 -17.69 -3.08
C PRO A 167 -25.51 -19.20 -3.30
N SER A 168 -26.52 -19.81 -3.92
CA SER A 168 -26.57 -21.25 -4.20
C SER A 168 -25.94 -21.64 -5.54
N ASP A 169 -25.75 -20.67 -6.44
CA ASP A 169 -25.21 -20.89 -7.78
C ASP A 169 -23.73 -20.47 -7.86
N PRO A 170 -22.77 -21.39 -8.09
CA PRO A 170 -21.38 -21.03 -8.38
C PRO A 170 -21.22 -20.06 -9.56
N GLY A 171 -22.18 -20.06 -10.50
CA GLY A 171 -22.28 -19.15 -11.64
C GLY A 171 -22.87 -17.77 -11.32
N SER A 172 -23.23 -17.49 -10.06
CA SER A 172 -23.89 -16.24 -9.64
C SER A 172 -23.17 -15.00 -10.14
N THR A 173 -23.97 -13.97 -10.44
CA THR A 173 -23.50 -12.60 -10.60
C THR A 173 -23.24 -11.94 -9.23
N PHE A 174 -22.45 -10.88 -9.21
CA PHE A 174 -22.15 -10.10 -8.01
C PHE A 174 -21.65 -8.71 -8.38
N GLN A 175 -21.74 -7.78 -7.42
CA GLN A 175 -21.18 -6.43 -7.56
C GLN A 175 -19.66 -6.45 -7.41
N GLU A 176 -19.02 -5.34 -7.81
CA GLU A 176 -17.58 -5.11 -7.59
C GLU A 176 -17.20 -5.30 -6.11
N HIS A 177 -15.98 -5.80 -5.87
CA HIS A 177 -15.43 -5.90 -4.51
C HIS A 177 -15.39 -4.52 -3.84
N THR A 178 -15.70 -4.48 -2.55
CA THR A 178 -15.62 -3.24 -1.77
C THR A 178 -14.19 -2.87 -1.42
N ASP A 179 -13.26 -3.84 -1.47
CA ASP A 179 -11.83 -3.60 -1.32
C ASP A 179 -10.99 -4.72 -1.96
N PHE A 180 -9.72 -4.45 -2.20
CA PHE A 180 -8.75 -5.40 -2.74
C PHE A 180 -7.34 -5.09 -2.26
N GLY A 181 -6.45 -6.07 -2.33
CA GLY A 181 -5.05 -5.91 -1.94
C GLY A 181 -4.15 -6.96 -2.58
N PHE A 182 -2.86 -6.91 -2.25
CA PHE A 182 -1.83 -7.75 -2.88
C PHE A 182 -0.94 -8.35 -1.82
N PHE A 183 -0.28 -9.46 -2.17
CA PHE A 183 0.80 -10.02 -1.37
C PHE A 183 1.81 -10.80 -2.23
N GLY A 184 3.09 -10.60 -1.94
CA GLY A 184 4.19 -11.32 -2.55
C GLY A 184 4.39 -12.66 -1.85
N ILE A 185 4.78 -13.67 -2.60
CA ILE A 185 5.02 -15.01 -2.09
C ILE A 185 6.29 -15.60 -2.71
N ASN A 186 7.07 -16.30 -1.89
CA ASN A 186 8.19 -17.10 -2.33
C ASN A 186 7.72 -18.56 -2.41
N PHE A 187 7.40 -19.04 -3.61
CA PHE A 187 6.79 -20.37 -3.77
C PHE A 187 7.62 -21.54 -3.23
N PRO A 188 8.97 -21.50 -3.25
CA PRO A 188 9.79 -22.47 -2.52
C PRO A 188 9.45 -22.60 -1.03
N ASP A 189 9.11 -21.51 -0.34
CA ASP A 189 8.75 -21.52 1.09
C ASP A 189 7.35 -22.11 1.33
N ALA A 190 6.49 -22.08 0.30
CA ALA A 190 5.17 -22.68 0.31
C ALA A 190 5.16 -24.18 0.00
N GLN A 191 6.31 -24.82 -0.30
CA GLN A 191 6.36 -26.26 -0.59
C GLN A 191 6.38 -27.11 0.68
N SER A 192 5.64 -28.22 0.70
CA SER A 192 5.62 -29.14 1.83
C SER A 192 5.81 -30.59 1.42
N SER A 193 6.69 -31.30 2.15
CA SER A 193 6.83 -32.76 2.04
C SER A 193 5.60 -33.51 2.58
N ASN A 194 4.77 -32.85 3.40
CA ASN A 194 3.53 -33.39 3.94
C ASN A 194 2.32 -33.19 3.02
N TYR A 195 2.49 -32.59 1.83
CA TYR A 195 1.38 -32.27 0.91
C TYR A 195 0.43 -33.46 0.65
N GLN A 196 0.97 -34.67 0.45
CA GLN A 196 0.16 -35.88 0.23
C GLN A 196 -0.61 -36.32 1.48
N ASN A 197 -0.09 -36.02 2.69
CA ASN A 197 -0.79 -36.24 3.95
C ASN A 197 -1.95 -35.24 4.09
N TYR A 198 -1.73 -33.98 3.70
CA TYR A 198 -2.76 -32.93 3.74
C TYR A 198 -3.96 -33.28 2.86
N LEU A 199 -3.72 -33.83 1.66
CA LEU A 199 -4.79 -34.35 0.79
C LEU A 199 -5.62 -35.47 1.44
N GLN A 200 -5.06 -36.20 2.41
CA GLN A 200 -5.72 -37.25 3.17
C GLN A 200 -6.31 -36.75 4.50
N GLY A 201 -6.24 -35.44 4.78
CA GLY A 201 -6.76 -34.86 6.02
C GLY A 201 -5.84 -35.02 7.23
N ASN A 202 -4.54 -35.30 7.04
CA ASN A 202 -3.58 -35.55 8.12
C ASN A 202 -2.40 -34.54 8.07
N PRO A 203 -2.04 -33.88 9.18
CA PRO A 203 -0.89 -32.96 9.21
C PRO A 203 0.47 -33.63 8.96
N GLY A 204 0.55 -34.96 9.02
CA GLY A 204 1.78 -35.71 8.76
C GLY A 204 2.80 -35.57 9.89
N THR A 205 4.09 -35.77 9.56
CA THR A 205 5.17 -35.68 10.55
C THR A 205 5.61 -34.23 10.76
N PRO A 206 6.03 -33.84 11.98
CA PRO A 206 6.54 -32.49 12.23
C PRO A 206 7.73 -32.18 11.31
N THR A 207 7.53 -31.26 10.37
CA THR A 207 8.62 -30.67 9.60
C THR A 207 9.26 -29.59 10.46
N SER A 208 10.55 -29.73 10.75
CA SER A 208 11.33 -28.68 11.42
C SER A 208 11.42 -27.47 10.49
N VAL A 209 10.58 -26.46 10.73
CA VAL A 209 10.72 -25.15 10.10
C VAL A 209 11.97 -24.47 10.69
N PRO A 210 12.86 -23.84 9.90
CA PRO A 210 13.82 -22.89 10.43
C PRO A 210 13.02 -21.78 11.10
N SER A 211 13.12 -21.67 12.41
CA SER A 211 12.49 -20.59 13.16
C SER A 211 13.02 -19.25 12.61
N GLY A 212 12.24 -18.59 11.77
CA GLY A 212 12.29 -17.13 11.68
C GLY A 212 12.10 -16.57 13.10
N PRO A 213 12.70 -15.42 13.45
CA PRO A 213 12.69 -14.95 14.82
C PRO A 213 11.23 -14.79 15.28
N SER A 214 10.82 -15.70 16.17
CA SER A 214 9.58 -15.57 16.91
C SER A 214 9.71 -14.28 17.71
N SER A 215 9.08 -13.20 17.26
CA SER A 215 8.81 -12.06 18.13
C SER A 215 7.77 -12.54 19.13
N THR A 216 8.25 -13.16 20.21
CA THR A 216 7.46 -13.36 21.41
C THR A 216 7.07 -11.96 21.87
N THR A 217 5.84 -11.55 21.56
CA THR A 217 5.26 -10.33 22.13
C THR A 217 4.96 -10.64 23.58
N THR A 218 6.02 -10.58 24.38
CA THR A 218 5.88 -10.51 25.84
C THR A 218 5.28 -9.14 26.09
N THR A 219 3.98 -9.09 26.37
CA THR A 219 3.36 -7.90 26.95
C THR A 219 3.89 -7.74 28.37
N THR A 220 5.14 -7.28 28.49
CA THR A 220 5.61 -6.62 29.69
C THR A 220 4.87 -5.29 29.75
N THR A 221 3.81 -5.24 30.56
CA THR A 221 3.29 -3.98 31.08
C THR A 221 4.36 -3.36 31.96
N THR A 222 5.30 -2.64 31.36
CA THR A 222 6.21 -1.78 32.09
C THR A 222 5.37 -0.59 32.58
N GLY A 223 5.19 -0.50 33.89
CA GLY A 223 4.74 0.75 34.51
C GLY A 223 5.73 1.88 34.19
N PRO A 224 5.31 3.15 34.26
CA PRO A 224 6.16 4.28 33.91
C PRO A 224 7.44 4.29 34.77
N THR A 225 8.60 4.23 34.11
CA THR A 225 9.94 4.28 34.73
C THR A 225 10.32 5.68 35.25
N ALA A 226 9.46 6.68 35.04
CA ALA A 226 9.68 8.07 35.41
C ALA A 226 8.42 8.69 36.00
N SER A 227 8.60 9.68 36.90
CA SER A 227 7.52 10.55 37.35
C SER A 227 6.93 11.30 36.16
N ALA A 228 5.60 11.40 36.11
CA ALA A 228 4.91 12.12 35.04
C ALA A 228 5.33 13.60 35.03
N THR A 229 6.00 14.01 33.95
CA THR A 229 6.26 15.43 33.68
C THR A 229 5.02 16.04 33.02
N PRO A 230 4.41 17.09 33.59
CA PRO A 230 3.26 17.73 32.97
C PRO A 230 3.67 18.53 31.72
N PHE A 231 2.94 18.29 30.62
CA PHE A 231 3.00 19.06 29.38
C PHE A 231 1.65 19.75 29.18
N ASP A 232 1.66 20.93 28.55
CA ASP A 232 0.43 21.61 28.14
C ASP A 232 -0.23 20.90 26.96
N TYR A 233 0.59 20.35 26.06
CA TYR A 233 0.15 19.61 24.88
C TYR A 233 1.05 18.39 24.64
N ILE A 234 0.42 17.30 24.23
CA ILE A 234 1.09 16.11 23.68
C ILE A 234 0.62 15.97 22.23
N VAL A 235 1.55 16.10 21.30
CA VAL A 235 1.33 15.88 19.86
C VAL A 235 1.82 14.49 19.51
N VAL A 236 1.00 13.69 18.82
CA VAL A 236 1.31 12.31 18.47
C VAL A 236 1.51 12.21 16.96
N GLY A 237 2.71 11.81 16.55
CA GLY A 237 3.18 11.71 15.17
C GLY A 237 3.88 12.99 14.71
N ALA A 238 5.15 12.90 14.36
CA ALA A 238 5.96 13.98 13.81
C ALA A 238 5.90 14.00 12.27
N GLY A 239 4.68 14.03 11.73
CA GLY A 239 4.43 14.21 10.29
C GLY A 239 4.19 15.67 9.87
N PRO A 240 3.67 15.92 8.65
CA PRO A 240 3.42 17.28 8.16
C PRO A 240 2.48 18.10 9.04
N GLY A 241 1.46 17.48 9.63
CA GLY A 241 0.58 18.16 10.59
C GLY A 241 1.21 18.32 11.97
N GLY A 242 1.80 17.24 12.49
CA GLY A 242 2.28 17.20 13.87
C GLY A 242 3.50 18.08 14.15
N ILE A 243 4.47 18.13 13.23
CA ILE A 243 5.64 19.02 13.35
C ILE A 243 5.19 20.48 13.41
N ILE A 244 4.30 20.88 12.49
CA ILE A 244 3.81 22.26 12.41
C ILE A 244 2.96 22.61 13.65
N ALA A 245 2.09 21.71 14.09
CA ALA A 245 1.29 21.93 15.29
C ALA A 245 2.16 22.08 16.54
N ALA A 246 3.14 21.18 16.73
CA ALA A 246 4.04 21.21 17.87
C ALA A 246 4.86 22.51 17.93
N ASP A 247 5.38 22.95 16.78
CA ASP A 247 6.12 24.20 16.67
C ASP A 247 5.25 25.42 17.00
N ARG A 248 4.06 25.55 16.40
CA ARG A 248 3.17 26.69 16.67
C ARG A 248 2.72 26.76 18.13
N LEU A 249 2.51 25.60 18.76
CA LEU A 249 2.20 25.53 20.19
C LEU A 249 3.41 25.94 21.04
N SER A 250 4.62 25.52 20.65
CA SER A 250 5.87 25.92 21.31
C SER A 250 6.13 27.42 21.19
N GLU A 251 5.94 28.01 20.00
CA GLU A 251 6.04 29.48 19.77
C GLU A 251 5.06 30.26 20.65
N ALA A 252 3.90 29.67 20.98
CA ALA A 252 2.92 30.25 21.90
C ALA A 252 3.31 30.09 23.38
N GLY A 253 4.54 29.64 23.69
CA GLY A 253 5.10 29.48 25.02
C GLY A 253 4.58 28.26 25.78
N LYS A 254 4.02 27.26 25.08
CA LYS A 254 3.48 26.03 25.70
C LYS A 254 4.56 24.98 25.87
N LYS A 255 4.45 24.17 26.92
CA LYS A 255 5.26 22.95 27.09
C LYS A 255 4.67 21.85 26.22
N VAL A 256 5.36 21.53 25.13
CA VAL A 256 4.89 20.56 24.15
C VAL A 256 5.78 19.32 24.17
N LEU A 257 5.14 18.14 24.22
CA LEU A 257 5.79 16.87 23.93
C LEU A 257 5.36 16.42 22.53
N LEU A 258 6.32 16.18 21.64
CA LEU A 258 6.07 15.55 20.34
C LEU A 258 6.53 14.09 20.40
N LEU A 259 5.60 13.16 20.23
CA LEU A 259 5.86 11.73 20.20
C LEU A 259 5.94 11.27 18.75
N GLU A 260 7.04 10.62 18.37
CA GLU A 260 7.20 9.95 17.08
C GLU A 260 7.48 8.47 17.35
N ARG A 261 6.83 7.58 16.59
CA ARG A 261 7.00 6.14 16.73
C ARG A 261 8.18 5.60 15.92
N GLY A 262 8.51 6.30 14.85
CA GLY A 262 9.60 6.00 13.95
C GLY A 262 10.96 6.48 14.42
N GLY A 263 11.96 6.22 13.59
CA GLY A 263 13.34 6.66 13.81
C GLY A 263 13.67 8.01 13.15
N PRO A 264 14.90 8.51 13.39
CA PRO A 264 15.48 9.62 12.64
C PRO A 264 15.45 9.39 11.13
N SER A 265 15.12 10.42 10.34
CA SER A 265 15.02 10.34 8.89
C SER A 265 16.26 10.92 8.21
N THR A 266 16.32 12.23 8.06
CA THR A 266 17.43 12.99 7.48
C THR A 266 18.67 12.98 8.38
N ALA A 267 19.84 13.25 7.81
CA ALA A 267 21.09 13.34 8.58
C ALA A 267 21.01 14.36 9.72
N GLU A 268 20.35 15.49 9.47
CA GLU A 268 20.09 16.54 10.45
C GLU A 268 19.36 16.02 11.71
N THR A 269 18.50 15.02 11.53
CA THR A 269 17.68 14.48 12.62
C THR A 269 18.34 13.31 13.33
N GLY A 270 19.57 12.96 12.93
CA GLY A 270 20.32 11.80 13.41
C GLY A 270 20.14 10.54 12.58
N GLY A 271 19.59 10.65 11.37
CA GLY A 271 19.45 9.54 10.42
C GLY A 271 20.80 9.02 9.96
N THR A 272 20.91 7.71 9.78
CA THR A 272 22.16 7.02 9.39
C THR A 272 22.01 6.11 8.19
N TYR A 273 20.80 6.02 7.61
CA TYR A 273 20.54 5.15 6.48
C TYR A 273 20.93 5.83 5.17
N ASP A 274 22.17 5.61 4.74
CA ASP A 274 22.80 6.24 3.58
C ASP A 274 22.79 5.34 2.32
N ALA A 275 23.02 5.95 1.16
CA ALA A 275 23.52 5.21 0.01
C ALA A 275 25.07 5.24 0.08
N PRO A 276 25.79 4.21 -0.39
CA PRO A 276 27.25 4.15 -0.21
C PRO A 276 28.02 5.39 -0.68
N TRP A 277 27.50 6.10 -1.70
CA TRP A 277 28.08 7.31 -2.27
C TRP A 277 27.65 8.61 -1.56
N THR A 278 26.60 8.61 -0.73
CA THR A 278 26.15 9.80 0.01
C THR A 278 26.88 9.97 1.35
N LYS A 279 27.51 8.90 1.84
CA LYS A 279 28.14 8.86 3.16
C LYS A 279 29.19 9.94 3.40
N SER A 280 30.04 10.23 2.41
CA SER A 280 31.08 11.27 2.53
C SER A 280 30.51 12.68 2.59
N ALA A 281 29.27 12.88 2.14
CA ALA A 281 28.55 14.15 2.20
C ALA A 281 27.72 14.30 3.49
N ASN A 282 27.73 13.30 4.38
CA ASN A 282 26.86 13.25 5.56
C ASN A 282 25.36 13.38 5.18
N LEU A 283 24.96 12.71 4.09
CA LEU A 283 23.58 12.68 3.63
C LEU A 283 23.02 11.25 3.74
N THR A 284 21.79 11.15 4.23
CA THR A 284 20.99 9.92 4.19
C THR A 284 20.27 9.80 2.85
N LYS A 285 19.63 8.64 2.61
CA LYS A 285 18.73 8.47 1.47
C LYS A 285 17.54 9.44 1.50
N PHE A 286 17.14 9.90 2.68
CA PHE A 286 16.00 10.81 2.86
C PHE A 286 16.34 12.25 2.47
N ASP A 287 17.62 12.63 2.55
CA ASP A 287 18.09 13.98 2.19
C ASP A 287 18.12 14.19 0.68
N VAL A 288 18.40 13.14 -0.11
CA VAL A 288 18.63 13.25 -1.55
C VAL A 288 17.32 13.10 -2.33
N PRO A 289 16.83 14.15 -3.03
CA PRO A 289 15.57 14.10 -3.77
C PRO A 289 15.46 12.94 -4.75
N GLY A 290 16.50 12.70 -5.56
CA GLY A 290 16.51 11.67 -6.59
C GLY A 290 16.47 10.23 -6.06
N LEU A 291 16.59 10.01 -4.74
CA LEU A 291 16.50 8.68 -4.14
C LEU A 291 15.10 8.33 -3.63
N PHE A 292 14.10 9.23 -3.73
CA PHE A 292 12.77 8.97 -3.15
C PHE A 292 12.12 7.70 -3.73
N GLU A 293 12.23 7.45 -5.04
CA GLU A 293 11.66 6.24 -5.66
C GLU A 293 12.32 4.97 -5.11
N SER A 294 13.61 5.03 -4.77
CA SER A 294 14.32 3.88 -4.21
C SER A 294 13.75 3.45 -2.86
N MET A 295 13.00 4.30 -2.15
CA MET A 295 12.35 3.93 -0.89
C MET A 295 11.22 2.91 -1.07
N PHE A 296 10.71 2.77 -2.29
CA PHE A 296 9.64 1.84 -2.62
C PHE A 296 10.15 0.47 -3.06
N THR A 297 11.44 0.37 -3.35
CA THR A 297 12.10 -0.85 -3.84
C THR A 297 13.29 -1.27 -2.96
N ASP A 298 13.55 -0.56 -1.87
CA ASP A 298 14.65 -0.85 -0.97
C ASP A 298 14.41 -2.19 -0.24
N PRO A 299 15.39 -3.10 -0.16
CA PRO A 299 15.24 -4.32 0.63
C PRO A 299 15.09 -4.05 2.15
N ASN A 300 15.58 -2.92 2.66
CA ASN A 300 15.44 -2.52 4.06
C ASN A 300 14.36 -1.44 4.21
N VAL A 301 13.15 -1.87 4.57
CA VAL A 301 11.93 -1.04 4.62
C VAL A 301 11.59 -0.51 6.02
N TRP A 302 12.57 -0.30 6.90
CA TRP A 302 12.32 -0.03 8.32
C TRP A 302 11.46 1.20 8.60
N TRP A 303 11.47 2.20 7.72
CA TRP A 303 10.70 3.43 7.85
C TRP A 303 9.23 3.29 7.46
N TRP A 304 8.78 2.17 6.93
CA TRP A 304 7.37 1.99 6.60
C TRP A 304 6.57 1.55 7.83
N CYS A 305 5.39 2.12 7.96
CA CYS A 305 4.43 1.69 8.97
C CYS A 305 3.91 0.29 8.66
N LYS A 306 3.90 -0.56 9.69
CA LYS A 306 3.55 -1.99 9.56
C LYS A 306 2.10 -2.31 9.95
N ASP A 307 1.40 -1.33 10.50
CA ASP A 307 0.04 -1.41 11.02
C ASP A 307 -0.99 -0.71 10.12
N THR A 308 -0.60 -0.41 8.87
CA THR A 308 -1.48 0.11 7.83
C THR A 308 -1.21 -0.60 6.50
N ASN A 309 -2.19 -0.60 5.60
CA ASN A 309 -2.15 -1.25 4.27
C ASN A 309 -1.80 -0.28 3.12
N PHE A 310 -1.39 0.95 3.43
CA PHE A 310 -0.91 1.95 2.46
C PHE A 310 0.43 2.54 2.89
N PHE A 311 1.13 3.24 1.98
CA PHE A 311 2.37 3.95 2.34
C PHE A 311 2.12 5.02 3.37
N ALA A 312 2.55 4.72 4.60
CA ALA A 312 2.74 5.71 5.63
C ALA A 312 4.17 5.62 6.14
N GLY A 313 4.86 6.75 6.13
CA GLY A 313 6.18 6.87 6.73
C GLY A 313 6.07 6.84 8.27
N CYS A 314 6.80 5.92 8.87
CA CYS A 314 7.05 5.72 10.30
C CYS A 314 8.49 6.14 10.63
N LEU A 315 8.74 7.43 10.51
CA LEU A 315 10.01 8.10 10.73
C LEU A 315 9.73 9.58 10.98
N LEU A 316 10.69 10.31 11.51
CA LEU A 316 10.55 11.75 11.68
C LEU A 316 10.26 12.43 10.31
N GLY A 317 9.19 13.21 10.24
CA GLY A 317 8.61 13.80 9.03
C GLY A 317 7.51 12.96 8.36
N GLY A 318 7.39 11.68 8.71
CA GLY A 318 6.39 10.78 8.14
C GLY A 318 6.42 10.79 6.62
N GLY A 319 5.26 11.05 6.00
CA GLY A 319 5.13 11.13 4.54
C GLY A 319 6.06 12.15 3.87
N THR A 320 6.39 13.28 4.51
CA THR A 320 7.24 14.32 3.89
C THR A 320 8.69 13.88 3.75
N SER A 321 9.11 12.86 4.51
CA SER A 321 10.47 12.30 4.43
C SER A 321 10.61 11.26 3.32
N VAL A 322 9.50 10.78 2.74
CA VAL A 322 9.48 9.68 1.76
C VAL A 322 8.84 10.04 0.42
N ASN A 323 7.98 11.06 0.37
CA ASN A 323 7.25 11.44 -0.85
C ASN A 323 8.17 12.03 -1.94
N GLY A 324 7.62 12.25 -3.14
CA GLY A 324 8.31 12.98 -4.22
C GLY A 324 8.46 14.50 -3.99
N ALA A 325 8.09 15.00 -2.81
CA ALA A 325 8.23 16.41 -2.38
C ALA A 325 7.61 17.45 -3.33
N LEU A 326 6.63 17.03 -4.14
CA LEU A 326 5.84 17.95 -4.93
C LEU A 326 5.11 18.92 -4.00
N TYR A 327 5.20 20.20 -4.33
CA TYR A 327 4.81 21.27 -3.44
C TYR A 327 3.99 22.32 -4.16
N TRP A 328 2.72 22.42 -3.78
CA TRP A 328 1.78 23.37 -4.34
C TRP A 328 1.19 24.23 -3.24
N LEU A 329 1.16 25.54 -3.48
CA LEU A 329 0.41 26.44 -2.65
C LEU A 329 -1.10 26.23 -2.94
N PRO A 330 -1.94 26.22 -1.90
CA PRO A 330 -3.37 25.97 -2.06
C PRO A 330 -4.03 27.15 -2.78
N ALA A 331 -5.04 26.85 -3.59
CA ALA A 331 -5.91 27.85 -4.17
C ALA A 331 -6.93 28.32 -3.11
N GLN A 332 -7.41 29.55 -3.25
CA GLN A 332 -8.43 30.12 -2.37
C GLN A 332 -9.72 29.30 -2.37
N SER A 333 -10.04 28.68 -3.51
CA SER A 333 -11.19 27.79 -3.64
C SER A 333 -11.10 26.53 -2.79
N ASP A 334 -9.89 26.04 -2.50
CA ASP A 334 -9.67 24.78 -1.80
C ASP A 334 -10.26 24.84 -0.39
N PHE A 335 -10.15 26.01 0.26
CA PHE A 335 -10.68 26.29 1.60
C PHE A 335 -12.06 26.97 1.59
N SER A 336 -12.78 26.91 0.48
CA SER A 336 -14.12 27.48 0.40
C SER A 336 -15.13 26.71 1.25
N THR A 337 -16.17 27.41 1.74
CA THR A 337 -17.30 26.76 2.42
C THR A 337 -18.09 25.83 1.49
N GLY A 338 -18.02 26.04 0.17
CA GLY A 338 -18.59 25.15 -0.83
C GLY A 338 -17.94 23.76 -0.83
N ASN A 339 -16.67 23.66 -0.44
CA ASN A 339 -15.94 22.41 -0.26
C ASN A 339 -16.07 21.83 1.17
N GLY A 340 -16.93 22.41 2.02
CA GLY A 340 -17.18 21.94 3.38
C GLY A 340 -16.24 22.50 4.45
N TRP A 341 -15.35 23.45 4.12
CA TRP A 341 -14.47 24.06 5.10
C TRP A 341 -15.17 25.15 5.94
N PRO A 342 -14.75 25.37 7.20
CA PRO A 342 -15.26 26.47 8.00
C PRO A 342 -15.00 27.83 7.34
N SER A 343 -15.94 28.77 7.48
CA SER A 343 -15.78 30.12 6.93
C SER A 343 -14.55 30.86 7.44
N SER A 344 -14.10 30.56 8.67
CA SER A 344 -12.88 31.10 9.24
C SER A 344 -11.60 30.62 8.55
N TRP A 345 -11.65 29.53 7.79
CA TRP A 345 -10.52 28.99 7.04
C TRP A 345 -10.45 29.56 5.63
N GLY A 346 -11.53 30.21 5.17
CA GLY A 346 -11.56 30.85 3.87
C GLY A 346 -10.39 31.80 3.68
N ASN A 347 -10.07 32.67 4.64
CA ASN A 347 -8.88 33.52 4.55
C ASN A 347 -7.61 32.79 5.04
N HIS A 348 -7.11 31.84 4.25
CA HIS A 348 -5.90 31.07 4.58
C HIS A 348 -4.58 31.84 4.29
N GLN A 349 -4.64 32.95 3.55
CA GLN A 349 -3.46 33.69 3.07
C GLN A 349 -2.43 34.01 4.16
N PRO A 350 -2.80 34.48 5.38
CA PRO A 350 -1.80 34.77 6.42
C PRO A 350 -1.01 33.54 6.88
N TYR A 351 -1.60 32.34 6.79
CA TYR A 351 -0.93 31.09 7.12
C TYR A 351 -0.07 30.59 5.96
N THR A 352 -0.55 30.77 4.72
CA THR A 352 0.23 30.51 3.51
C THR A 352 1.48 31.39 3.45
N ASP A 353 1.39 32.68 3.81
CA ASP A 353 2.54 33.58 3.85
C ASP A 353 3.60 33.14 4.88
N LYS A 354 3.15 32.71 6.06
CA LYS A 354 4.04 32.14 7.09
C LYS A 354 4.71 30.85 6.62
N LEU A 355 4.00 30.01 5.87
CA LEU A 355 4.55 28.80 5.27
C LEU A 355 5.62 29.16 4.23
N LYS A 356 5.32 30.06 3.28
CA LYS A 356 6.26 30.51 2.24
C LYS A 356 7.53 31.12 2.80
N GLN A 357 7.45 31.82 3.94
CA GLN A 357 8.62 32.40 4.59
C GLN A 357 9.62 31.35 5.07
N ARG A 358 9.14 30.17 5.47
CA ARG A 358 9.98 29.06 5.97
C ARG A 358 10.36 28.07 4.89
N LEU A 359 9.39 27.76 4.03
CA LEU A 359 9.45 26.71 3.03
C LEU A 359 9.05 27.31 1.68
N PRO A 360 9.96 28.04 1.03
CA PRO A 360 9.71 28.59 -0.30
C PRO A 360 9.61 27.47 -1.32
N SER A 361 8.87 27.73 -2.40
CA SER A 361 8.81 26.80 -3.53
C SER A 361 9.93 27.09 -4.52
N THR A 362 10.43 26.04 -5.18
CA THR A 362 11.31 26.14 -6.34
C THR A 362 10.85 25.19 -7.45
N ASP A 363 10.93 25.61 -8.70
CA ASP A 363 10.78 24.73 -9.86
C ASP A 363 12.14 24.43 -10.54
N HIS A 364 13.24 24.94 -9.97
CA HIS A 364 14.62 24.71 -10.37
C HIS A 364 15.41 24.23 -9.14
N PRO A 365 15.23 22.96 -8.75
CA PRO A 365 15.77 22.46 -7.48
C PRO A 365 17.29 22.29 -7.47
N SER A 366 17.95 22.24 -8.64
CA SER A 366 19.41 22.22 -8.72
C SER A 366 19.98 23.57 -8.27
N THR A 367 21.07 23.52 -7.49
CA THR A 367 21.70 24.73 -6.92
C THR A 367 22.43 25.59 -7.95
N ASP A 368 22.66 25.07 -9.16
CA ASP A 368 23.14 25.84 -10.32
C ASP A 368 22.03 26.63 -11.04
N GLY A 369 20.78 26.52 -10.57
CA GLY A 369 19.62 27.21 -11.14
C GLY A 369 19.09 26.61 -12.44
N GLN A 370 19.58 25.42 -12.84
CA GLN A 370 19.13 24.72 -14.04
C GLN A 370 18.15 23.59 -13.74
N ARG A 371 17.45 23.16 -14.78
CA ARG A 371 16.66 21.93 -14.81
C ARG A 371 17.36 20.92 -15.71
N TYR A 372 17.09 19.64 -15.47
CA TYR A 372 17.77 18.54 -16.15
C TYR A 372 16.75 17.57 -16.75
N LEU A 373 17.13 16.95 -17.86
CA LEU A 373 16.34 15.93 -18.56
C LEU A 373 14.92 16.40 -18.97
N GLU A 374 14.81 17.64 -19.44
CA GLU A 374 13.53 18.30 -19.74
C GLU A 374 12.86 17.84 -21.05
N GLN A 375 13.44 16.88 -21.80
CA GLN A 375 12.98 16.53 -23.14
C GLN A 375 11.51 16.09 -23.17
N SER A 376 11.04 15.38 -22.14
CA SER A 376 9.63 14.98 -22.02
C SER A 376 8.72 16.19 -21.77
N ALA A 377 9.15 17.12 -20.91
CA ALA A 377 8.42 18.36 -20.64
C ALA A 377 8.31 19.23 -21.91
N ASP A 378 9.36 19.32 -22.72
CA ASP A 378 9.37 20.06 -23.97
C ASP A 378 8.33 19.52 -24.97
N VAL A 379 8.28 18.19 -25.15
CA VAL A 379 7.31 17.53 -26.04
C VAL A 379 5.88 17.76 -25.56
N VAL A 380 5.63 17.58 -24.26
CA VAL A 380 4.29 17.80 -23.68
C VAL A 380 3.88 19.29 -23.78
N SER A 381 4.82 20.21 -23.53
CA SER A 381 4.61 21.66 -23.65
C SER A 381 4.17 22.05 -25.06
N GLN A 382 4.80 21.49 -26.10
CA GLN A 382 4.40 21.74 -27.50
C GLN A 382 2.96 21.28 -27.78
N LEU A 383 2.58 20.10 -27.27
CA LEU A 383 1.23 19.55 -27.43
C LEU A 383 0.16 20.39 -26.69
N LEU A 384 0.45 20.78 -25.45
CA LEU A 384 -0.48 21.57 -24.62
C LEU A 384 -0.66 22.98 -25.18
N LYS A 385 0.43 23.62 -25.60
CA LYS A 385 0.41 24.94 -26.24
C LYS A 385 -0.44 24.94 -27.51
N ALA A 386 -0.35 23.89 -28.34
CA ALA A 386 -1.18 23.74 -29.54
C ALA A 386 -2.68 23.61 -29.22
N GLN A 387 -3.03 23.18 -28.01
CA GLN A 387 -4.40 23.08 -27.50
C GLN A 387 -4.88 24.33 -26.75
N GLY A 388 -4.07 25.40 -26.72
CA GLY A 388 -4.43 26.67 -26.08
C GLY A 388 -4.09 26.75 -24.59
N TYR A 389 -3.30 25.82 -24.05
CA TYR A 389 -2.83 25.91 -22.68
C TYR A 389 -1.67 26.91 -22.54
N SER A 390 -1.54 27.52 -21.36
CA SER A 390 -0.48 28.48 -21.03
C SER A 390 0.53 27.89 -20.05
N GLN A 391 1.82 28.03 -20.36
CA GLN A 391 2.87 27.71 -19.40
C GLN A 391 2.97 28.80 -18.34
N ILE A 392 3.00 28.42 -17.06
CA ILE A 392 3.18 29.31 -15.91
C ILE A 392 4.16 28.70 -14.91
N THR A 393 4.66 29.53 -13.99
CA THR A 393 5.21 29.05 -12.72
C THR A 393 4.04 28.72 -11.79
N ILE A 394 3.82 27.44 -11.48
CA ILE A 394 2.57 26.97 -10.86
C ILE A 394 2.23 27.70 -9.55
N ASN A 395 3.23 28.01 -8.73
CA ASN A 395 3.03 28.65 -7.43
C ASN A 395 3.04 30.19 -7.45
N ASP A 396 3.27 30.83 -8.60
CA ASP A 396 3.16 32.29 -8.73
C ASP A 396 1.69 32.74 -8.77
N ASN A 397 0.79 31.85 -9.21
CA ASN A 397 -0.65 32.09 -9.19
C ASN A 397 -1.43 30.81 -8.87
N PRO A 398 -1.60 30.47 -7.58
CA PRO A 398 -2.27 29.24 -7.16
C PRO A 398 -3.72 29.13 -7.64
N ASP A 399 -4.43 30.24 -7.85
CA ASP A 399 -5.82 30.26 -8.29
C ASP A 399 -5.99 30.03 -9.80
N TYR A 400 -4.93 30.23 -10.60
CA TYR A 400 -4.99 30.01 -12.03
C TYR A 400 -4.76 28.54 -12.36
N LYS A 401 -5.85 27.77 -12.40
CA LYS A 401 -5.84 26.31 -12.62
C LYS A 401 -6.44 25.85 -13.95
N ASP A 402 -7.07 26.76 -14.71
CA ASP A 402 -7.74 26.43 -15.97
C ASP A 402 -6.80 26.60 -17.16
N HIS A 403 -6.66 25.55 -17.98
CA HIS A 403 -5.80 25.54 -19.17
C HIS A 403 -4.35 26.03 -18.93
N VAL A 404 -3.73 25.59 -17.83
CA VAL A 404 -2.33 25.91 -17.50
C VAL A 404 -1.48 24.66 -17.33
N TYR A 405 -0.17 24.81 -17.51
CA TYR A 405 0.84 23.82 -17.14
C TYR A 405 2.12 24.53 -16.69
N GLY A 406 3.05 23.80 -16.08
CA GLY A 406 4.30 24.36 -15.59
C GLY A 406 5.26 23.26 -15.17
N TYR A 407 6.48 23.63 -14.82
CA TYR A 407 7.43 22.69 -14.24
C TYR A 407 6.98 22.24 -12.85
N SER A 408 7.38 21.03 -12.47
CA SER A 408 7.15 20.52 -11.12
C SER A 408 7.77 21.46 -10.09
N ALA A 409 6.94 21.87 -9.13
CA ALA A 409 7.35 22.69 -8.01
C ALA A 409 7.67 21.79 -6.80
N PHE A 410 8.75 22.10 -6.10
CA PHE A 410 9.24 21.36 -4.95
C PHE A 410 9.45 22.28 -3.76
N ASP A 411 9.52 21.67 -2.58
CA ASP A 411 9.86 22.33 -1.30
C ASP A 411 11.32 22.11 -0.88
N PHE A 412 12.19 21.78 -1.85
CA PHE A 412 13.61 21.57 -1.62
C PHE A 412 14.34 22.87 -1.27
N ILE A 413 15.35 22.76 -0.40
CA ILE A 413 16.23 23.85 -0.02
C ILE A 413 17.67 23.38 -0.26
N ASN A 414 18.45 24.18 -0.99
CA ASN A 414 19.84 23.87 -1.35
C ASN A 414 20.04 22.53 -2.08
N GLY A 415 19.04 22.09 -2.87
CA GLY A 415 19.10 20.83 -3.62
C GLY A 415 18.82 19.59 -2.79
N GLU A 416 18.43 19.75 -1.53
CA GLU A 416 18.13 18.66 -0.59
C GLU A 416 16.65 18.70 -0.18
N ARG A 417 16.14 17.55 0.28
CA ARG A 417 14.82 17.46 0.90
C ARG A 417 14.78 18.37 2.13
N ALA A 418 13.78 19.25 2.19
CA ALA A 418 13.57 20.10 3.34
C ALA A 418 12.25 19.79 4.04
N GLY A 419 11.14 20.35 3.54
CA GLY A 419 9.83 20.20 4.14
C GLY A 419 9.74 20.68 5.60
N PRO A 420 8.72 20.22 6.35
CA PRO A 420 8.56 20.56 7.76
C PRO A 420 9.74 20.13 8.64
N VAL A 421 10.42 19.03 8.30
CA VAL A 421 11.56 18.52 9.07
C VAL A 421 12.68 19.56 9.09
N ALA A 422 13.26 19.90 7.94
CA ALA A 422 14.42 20.79 7.90
C ALA A 422 14.11 22.25 8.28
N THR A 423 12.85 22.68 8.25
CA THR A 423 12.48 24.09 8.49
C THR A 423 11.91 24.37 9.87
N THR A 424 11.40 23.35 10.54
CA THR A 424 10.59 23.52 11.75
C THR A 424 11.11 22.72 12.95
N THR A 425 11.91 21.67 12.74
CA THR A 425 12.55 20.95 13.86
C THR A 425 13.94 21.48 14.23
N ARG A 426 14.40 22.56 13.59
CA ARG A 426 15.64 23.27 13.91
C ARG A 426 15.43 24.13 15.17
N THR A 427 16.19 23.85 16.22
CA THR A 427 16.34 24.74 17.39
C THR A 427 17.30 25.88 17.12
#